data_AF-A0A179UAH1-F1
#
_entry.id   AF-A0A179UAH1-F1
#
_cell.length_a   1.000
_cell.length_b   1.000
_cell.length_c   1.000
_cell.angle_alpha   90.00
_cell.angle_beta   90.00
_cell.angle_gamma   90.00
#
_symmetry.space_group_name_H-M   'P 1'
#
loop_
_entity.id
_entity.type
_entity.pdbx_description
1 polymer ?
#
loop_
_entity_poly.entity_id
_entity_poly.type
_entity_poly.pdbx_seq_one_letter_code
_entity_poly.pdbx_strand_id
1 'polypeptide(L)'
;MFMLCAANLPFPPGAQTQNKTPIVRSLGFANCLLASYNKIPERELIEDCSLEFDLDFGALNVYVSRQVDEDDDPDGVSGLALLTTNFKRNTTLGINEKIWCIRDGHTWKDCQPHGDETPTLVDEINRLYGNSGSS
;
A
#
# COMPACT_ATOMS: atom_id res chain seq x y z
N MET A 1 0.63 2.21 3.67
CA MET A 1 1.84 3.03 3.90
C MET A 1 3.00 2.64 2.99
N PHE A 2 3.65 1.47 3.14
CA PHE A 2 4.86 1.10 2.36
C PHE A 2 4.79 1.31 0.85
N MET A 3 3.70 0.92 0.20
CA MET A 3 3.57 1.06 -1.25
C MET A 3 3.56 2.53 -1.71
N LEU A 4 2.92 3.41 -0.94
CA LEU A 4 2.90 4.86 -1.23
C LEU A 4 4.27 5.49 -0.96
N CYS A 5 4.96 5.02 0.09
CA CYS A 5 6.32 5.44 0.39
C CYS A 5 7.27 5.08 -0.75
N ALA A 6 7.24 3.81 -1.18
CA ALA A 6 8.06 3.31 -2.29
C ALA A 6 7.88 4.12 -3.58
N ALA A 7 6.66 4.56 -3.91
CA ALA A 7 6.43 5.38 -5.11
C ALA A 7 7.09 6.77 -5.06
N ASN A 8 7.33 7.31 -3.86
CA ASN A 8 7.88 8.65 -3.63
C ASN A 8 9.33 8.64 -3.15
N LEU A 9 9.99 7.48 -3.17
CA LEU A 9 11.43 7.43 -2.88
C LEU A 9 12.24 8.04 -4.03
N PRO A 10 13.36 8.71 -3.71
CA PRO A 10 14.28 9.19 -4.73
C PRO A 10 14.90 8.03 -5.49
N PHE A 11 15.08 8.22 -6.80
CA PHE A 11 15.60 7.17 -7.68
C PHE A 11 16.60 7.73 -8.71
N PRO A 12 17.78 7.12 -8.92
CA PRO A 12 18.35 5.98 -8.18
C PRO A 12 18.63 6.31 -6.70
N PRO A 13 18.84 5.30 -5.83
CA PRO A 13 19.19 5.53 -4.43
C PRO A 13 20.33 6.54 -4.28
N GLY A 14 20.13 7.57 -3.44
CA GLY A 14 21.09 8.68 -3.26
C GLY A 14 20.98 9.83 -4.27
N ALA A 15 20.04 9.77 -5.23
CA ALA A 15 19.77 10.90 -6.13
C ALA A 15 19.07 12.05 -5.39
N GLN A 16 19.54 13.28 -5.62
CA GLN A 16 18.99 14.51 -5.01
C GLN A 16 17.93 15.20 -5.90
N THR A 17 17.80 14.78 -7.17
CA THR A 17 17.04 15.51 -8.21
C THR A 17 15.85 14.75 -8.77
N GLN A 18 15.81 13.43 -8.61
CA GLN A 18 14.69 12.58 -9.02
C GLN A 18 13.93 12.16 -7.76
N ASN A 19 12.76 12.76 -7.54
CA ASN A 19 11.99 12.60 -6.30
C ASN A 19 10.97 11.46 -6.37
N LYS A 20 10.97 10.64 -7.44
CA LYS A 20 9.99 9.58 -7.63
C LYS A 20 10.61 8.33 -8.20
N THR A 21 10.19 7.20 -7.63
CA THR A 21 10.58 5.88 -8.08
C THR A 21 9.78 5.50 -9.33
N PRO A 22 10.43 4.92 -10.36
CA PRO A 22 9.73 4.43 -11.54
C PRO A 22 8.60 3.46 -11.17
N ILE A 23 7.46 3.58 -11.88
CA ILE A 23 6.26 2.76 -11.63
C ILE A 23 6.59 1.27 -11.61
N VAL A 24 7.45 0.80 -12.53
CA VAL A 24 7.83 -0.61 -12.62
C VAL A 24 8.48 -1.13 -11.33
N ARG A 25 9.22 -0.29 -10.60
CA ARG A 25 9.91 -0.66 -9.35
C ARG A 25 8.97 -0.57 -8.15
N SER A 26 8.21 0.52 -8.04
CA SER A 26 7.26 0.70 -6.93
C SER A 26 6.09 -0.29 -7.00
N LEU A 27 5.59 -0.60 -8.20
CA LEU A 27 4.56 -1.63 -8.39
C LEU A 27 5.12 -3.04 -8.20
N GLY A 28 6.35 -3.29 -8.65
CA GLY A 28 7.03 -4.55 -8.40
C GLY A 28 7.17 -4.85 -6.91
N PHE A 29 7.66 -3.87 -6.15
CA PHE A 29 7.74 -3.93 -4.69
C PHE A 29 6.37 -4.19 -4.04
N ALA A 30 5.34 -3.46 -4.46
CA ALA A 30 3.97 -3.67 -4.00
C ALA A 30 3.51 -5.12 -4.23
N ASN A 31 3.74 -5.65 -5.44
CA ASN A 31 3.34 -7.01 -5.79
C ASN A 31 4.13 -8.07 -5.00
N CYS A 32 5.43 -7.85 -4.75
CA CYS A 32 6.24 -8.74 -3.92
C CYS A 32 5.69 -8.83 -2.48
N LEU A 33 5.39 -7.68 -1.87
CA LEU A 33 4.77 -7.66 -0.54
C LEU A 33 3.42 -8.37 -0.53
N LEU A 34 2.58 -8.13 -1.54
CA LEU A 34 1.26 -8.75 -1.65
C LEU A 34 1.33 -10.27 -1.84
N ALA A 35 2.35 -10.79 -2.51
CA ALA A 35 2.56 -12.23 -2.67
C ALA A 35 2.75 -12.95 -1.31
N SER A 36 3.29 -12.25 -0.31
CA SER A 36 3.45 -12.74 1.07
C SER A 36 2.70 -11.88 2.08
N TYR A 37 1.48 -11.44 1.73
CA TYR A 37 0.69 -10.50 2.54
C TYR A 37 0.55 -10.90 4.02
N ASN A 38 0.46 -12.20 4.30
CA ASN A 38 0.34 -12.73 5.66
C ASN A 38 1.58 -12.51 6.54
N LYS A 39 2.72 -12.20 5.93
CA LYS A 39 3.99 -11.89 6.59
C LYS A 39 4.21 -10.39 6.76
N ILE A 40 3.41 -9.50 6.17
CA ILE A 40 3.53 -8.06 6.43
C ILE A 40 3.12 -7.77 7.88
N PRO A 41 3.90 -7.01 8.69
CA PRO A 41 5.07 -6.20 8.32
C PRO A 41 6.42 -6.77 8.81
N GLU A 42 6.67 -8.07 8.65
CA GLU A 42 7.97 -8.70 8.92
C GLU A 42 9.08 -7.94 8.17
N ARG A 43 10.11 -7.57 8.93
CA ARG A 43 11.23 -6.78 8.42
C ARG A 43 11.94 -7.44 7.25
N GLU A 44 12.21 -8.74 7.38
CA GLU A 44 12.89 -9.55 6.37
C GLU A 44 12.15 -9.50 5.02
N LEU A 45 10.83 -9.64 5.02
CA LEU A 45 10.02 -9.52 3.80
C LEU A 45 10.17 -8.14 3.14
N ILE A 46 10.14 -7.08 3.94
CA ILE A 46 10.21 -5.71 3.43
C ILE A 46 11.61 -5.40 2.89
N GLU A 47 12.67 -5.86 3.56
CA GLU A 47 14.05 -5.75 3.08
C GLU A 47 14.25 -6.51 1.76
N ASP A 48 13.83 -7.78 1.69
CA ASP A 48 13.95 -8.62 0.51
C ASP A 48 13.22 -8.02 -0.71
N CYS A 49 11.95 -7.63 -0.53
CA CYS A 49 11.19 -6.98 -1.60
C CYS A 49 11.78 -5.63 -2.00
N SER A 50 12.37 -4.87 -1.07
CA SER A 50 13.02 -3.60 -1.39
C SER A 50 14.27 -3.84 -2.24
N LEU A 51 15.09 -4.83 -1.88
CA LEU A 51 16.29 -5.21 -2.61
C LEU A 51 15.96 -5.71 -4.02
N GLU A 52 14.92 -6.54 -4.18
CA GLU A 52 14.50 -7.07 -5.49
C GLU A 52 14.18 -5.96 -6.50
N PHE A 53 13.63 -4.84 -6.04
CA PHE A 53 13.23 -3.71 -6.88
C PHE A 53 14.11 -2.48 -6.72
N ASP A 54 15.34 -2.65 -6.17
CA ASP A 54 16.35 -1.61 -5.97
C ASP A 54 15.80 -0.36 -5.25
N LEU A 55 14.96 -0.57 -4.23
CA LEU A 55 14.48 0.48 -3.35
C LEU A 55 15.42 0.63 -2.16
N ASP A 56 15.68 1.88 -1.78
CA ASP A 56 16.45 2.17 -0.58
C ASP A 56 15.59 1.89 0.66
N PHE A 57 15.84 0.75 1.30
CA PHE A 57 15.15 0.35 2.52
C PHE A 57 15.34 1.34 3.67
N GLY A 58 16.52 1.97 3.78
CA GLY A 58 16.79 2.98 4.79
C GLY A 58 15.91 4.21 4.59
N ALA A 59 15.84 4.71 3.35
CA ALA A 59 14.96 5.83 2.99
C ALA A 59 13.48 5.46 3.15
N LEU A 60 13.10 4.21 2.81
CA LEU A 60 11.75 3.69 3.04
C LEU A 60 11.39 3.71 4.52
N ASN A 61 12.26 3.19 5.38
CA ASN A 61 12.05 3.14 6.83
C ASN A 61 11.92 4.53 7.44
N VAL A 62 12.77 5.48 7.03
CA VAL A 62 12.70 6.87 7.49
C VAL A 62 11.41 7.56 7.03
N TYR A 63 11.02 7.36 5.77
CA TYR A 63 9.81 7.97 5.24
C TYR A 63 8.54 7.40 5.91
N VAL A 64 8.55 6.11 6.23
CA VAL A 64 7.50 5.46 7.01
C VAL A 64 7.46 6.00 8.45
N SER A 65 8.60 6.22 9.12
CA SER A 65 8.65 6.89 10.44
C SER A 65 7.93 8.23 10.41
N ARG A 66 8.28 9.09 9.44
CA ARG A 66 7.71 10.44 9.32
C ARG A 66 6.20 10.46 9.10
N GLN A 67 5.62 9.43 8.48
CA GLN A 67 4.17 9.32 8.32
C GLN A 67 3.46 8.87 9.60
N VAL A 68 4.18 8.20 10.52
CA VAL A 68 3.63 7.82 11.83
C VAL A 68 3.78 8.98 12.82
N ASP A 69 4.88 9.75 12.74
CA ASP A 69 5.18 10.86 13.64
C ASP A 69 4.23 12.08 13.49
N GLU A 70 3.33 12.10 12.50
CA GLU A 70 2.22 13.08 12.45
C GLU A 70 1.17 12.80 13.53
N ASP A 71 1.16 11.59 14.12
CA ASP A 71 0.38 11.20 15.30
C ASP A 71 1.33 10.88 16.49
N ASP A 72 1.98 11.91 17.05
CA ASP A 72 2.41 11.99 18.48
C ASP A 72 3.30 10.86 19.06
N ASP A 73 4.52 10.63 18.54
CA ASP A 73 5.54 9.83 19.25
C ASP A 73 6.98 10.43 19.17
N PRO A 74 7.56 10.93 20.28
CA PRO A 74 8.86 11.63 20.30
C PRO A 74 10.10 10.73 20.40
N ASP A 75 9.98 9.40 20.48
CA ASP A 75 11.08 8.50 20.87
C ASP A 75 12.00 8.01 19.71
N GLY A 76 11.84 8.52 18.49
CA GLY A 76 12.74 8.18 17.37
C GLY A 76 12.69 6.70 16.95
N VAL A 77 11.56 6.04 17.24
CA VAL A 77 11.33 4.65 16.91
C VAL A 77 11.22 4.49 15.38
N SER A 78 11.86 3.45 14.83
CA SER A 78 11.78 3.13 13.40
C SER A 78 10.31 2.90 12.99
N GLY A 79 9.89 3.46 11.85
CA GLY A 79 8.52 3.39 11.37
C GLY A 79 8.06 1.96 11.10
N LEU A 80 9.01 1.07 10.77
CA LEU A 80 8.79 -0.37 10.73
C LEU A 80 8.43 -0.95 12.10
N ALA A 81 9.16 -0.57 13.15
CA ALA A 81 8.90 -1.05 14.51
C ALA A 81 7.53 -0.55 15.02
N LEU A 82 7.19 0.71 14.76
CA LEU A 82 5.85 1.26 15.06
C LEU A 82 4.73 0.54 14.31
N LEU A 83 4.96 0.14 13.07
CA LEU A 83 4.01 -0.67 12.33
C LEU A 83 3.91 -2.08 12.89
N THR A 84 5.01 -2.74 13.28
CA THR A 84 4.90 -4.08 13.89
C THR A 84 4.05 -4.10 15.17
N THR A 85 3.99 -3.00 15.92
CA THR A 85 3.18 -2.90 17.14
C THR A 85 1.74 -2.48 16.90
N ASN A 86 1.48 -1.63 15.88
CA ASN A 86 0.16 -1.03 15.65
C ASN A 86 -0.54 -1.48 14.34
N PHE A 87 0.05 -2.38 13.56
CA PHE A 87 -0.49 -2.78 12.27
C PHE A 87 -1.77 -3.62 12.42
N LYS A 88 -2.92 -2.98 12.20
CA LYS A 88 -4.19 -3.65 11.96
C LYS A 88 -4.42 -3.79 10.45
N ARG A 89 -4.65 -5.02 9.98
CA ARG A 89 -5.04 -5.31 8.60
C ARG A 89 -6.50 -4.93 8.36
N ASN A 90 -6.74 -3.64 8.15
CA ASN A 90 -7.98 -3.15 7.57
C ASN A 90 -7.71 -2.65 6.14
N THR A 91 -8.64 -2.87 5.23
CA THR A 91 -8.53 -2.34 3.87
C THR A 91 -9.91 -2.00 3.38
N THR A 92 -10.12 -0.74 3.02
CA THR A 92 -11.35 -0.27 2.39
C THR A 92 -11.19 -0.39 0.88
N LEU A 93 -12.05 -1.18 0.24
CA LEU A 93 -12.19 -1.18 -1.20
C LEU A 93 -13.21 -0.11 -1.57
N GLY A 94 -12.80 0.87 -2.37
CA GLY A 94 -13.67 1.92 -2.88
C GLY A 94 -13.78 1.85 -4.41
N ILE A 95 -14.96 2.16 -4.93
CA ILE A 95 -15.23 2.30 -6.36
C ILE A 95 -15.91 3.65 -6.57
N ASN A 96 -15.35 4.48 -7.48
CA ASN A 96 -15.89 5.80 -7.82
C ASN A 96 -16.20 6.67 -6.57
N GLU A 97 -15.20 6.80 -5.69
CA GLU A 97 -15.26 7.56 -4.43
C GLU A 97 -16.27 7.02 -3.39
N LYS A 98 -16.92 5.88 -3.66
CA LYS A 98 -17.82 5.21 -2.72
C LYS A 98 -17.16 3.97 -2.14
N ILE A 99 -17.39 3.72 -0.84
CA ILE A 99 -16.94 2.49 -0.20
C ILE A 99 -17.75 1.31 -0.78
N TRP A 100 -17.04 0.36 -1.37
CA TRP A 100 -17.60 -0.85 -1.96
C TRP A 100 -17.69 -2.00 -0.96
N CYS A 101 -16.62 -2.22 -0.20
CA CYS A 101 -16.52 -3.32 0.77
C CYS A 101 -15.31 -3.08 1.69
N ILE A 102 -15.42 -3.41 2.97
CA ILE A 102 -14.33 -3.27 3.94
C ILE A 102 -13.82 -4.67 4.29
N ARG A 103 -12.50 -4.87 4.18
CA ARG A 103 -11.86 -6.09 4.66
C ARG A 103 -11.24 -5.83 6.02
N ASP A 104 -11.83 -6.40 7.06
CA ASP A 104 -11.39 -6.26 8.45
C ASP A 104 -11.28 -7.64 9.11
N GLY A 105 -10.14 -7.92 9.74
CA GLY A 105 -9.90 -9.20 10.42
C GLY A 105 -10.05 -10.42 9.52
N HIS A 106 -9.61 -10.34 8.26
CA HIS A 106 -9.76 -11.36 7.21
C HIS A 106 -11.20 -11.60 6.72
N THR A 107 -12.18 -10.85 7.22
CA THR A 107 -13.60 -10.93 6.82
C THR A 107 -13.99 -9.71 6.00
N TRP A 108 -14.86 -9.90 5.01
CA TRP A 108 -15.52 -8.81 4.31
C TRP A 108 -16.72 -8.31 5.13
N LYS A 109 -16.80 -7.00 5.33
CA LYS A 109 -17.80 -6.28 6.13
C LYS A 109 -18.26 -5.05 5.37
N ASP A 110 -19.47 -4.58 5.66
CA ASP A 110 -20.03 -3.34 5.10
C ASP A 110 -19.95 -3.27 3.57
N CYS A 111 -20.25 -4.39 2.92
CA CYS A 111 -20.15 -4.54 1.49
C CYS A 111 -21.47 -4.19 0.80
N GLN A 112 -21.37 -3.66 -0.42
CA GLN A 112 -22.50 -3.61 -1.34
C GLN A 112 -23.03 -5.04 -1.62
N PRO A 113 -24.27 -5.21 -2.12
CA PRO A 113 -24.81 -6.53 -2.43
C PRO A 113 -23.86 -7.33 -3.33
N HIS A 114 -23.47 -8.54 -2.89
CA HIS A 114 -22.46 -9.38 -3.55
C HIS A 114 -21.08 -8.72 -3.73
N GLY A 115 -20.76 -7.69 -2.93
CA GLY A 115 -19.53 -6.91 -3.04
C GLY A 115 -18.27 -7.64 -2.58
N ASP A 116 -18.43 -8.78 -1.90
CA ASP A 116 -17.37 -9.71 -1.53
C ASP A 116 -17.00 -10.69 -2.66
N GLU A 117 -17.77 -10.71 -3.76
CA GLU A 117 -17.55 -11.56 -4.93
C GLU A 117 -16.79 -10.80 -6.04
N THR A 118 -15.73 -11.41 -6.58
CA THR A 118 -14.92 -10.80 -7.66
C THR A 118 -15.69 -10.51 -8.95
N PRO A 119 -16.62 -11.36 -9.44
CA PRO A 119 -17.38 -11.06 -10.66
C PRO A 119 -18.20 -9.77 -10.55
N THR A 120 -18.89 -9.57 -9.42
CA THR A 120 -19.70 -8.37 -9.16
C THR A 120 -18.86 -7.09 -9.17
N LEU A 121 -17.64 -7.15 -8.65
CA LEU A 121 -16.68 -6.04 -8.70
C LEU A 121 -16.32 -5.68 -10.15
N VAL A 122 -16.01 -6.67 -10.98
CA VAL A 122 -15.64 -6.47 -12.39
C VAL A 122 -16.82 -5.89 -13.18
N ASP A 123 -18.02 -6.40 -12.95
CA ASP A 123 -19.24 -5.91 -13.60
C ASP A 123 -19.53 -4.45 -13.25
N GLU A 124 -19.36 -4.06 -11.98
CA GLU A 124 -19.54 -2.67 -11.55
C GLU A 124 -18.52 -1.73 -12.19
N ILE A 125 -17.24 -2.13 -12.25
CA ILE A 125 -16.19 -1.35 -12.92
C ILE A 125 -16.53 -1.17 -14.41
N ASN A 126 -16.94 -2.23 -15.09
CA ASN A 126 -17.33 -2.20 -16.50
C ASN A 126 -18.55 -1.30 -16.73
N ARG A 127 -19.54 -1.34 -15.83
CA ARG A 127 -20.74 -0.49 -15.88
C ARG A 127 -20.38 0.99 -15.75
N LEU A 128 -19.52 1.34 -14.80
CA LEU A 128 -19.06 2.72 -14.59
C LEU A 128 -18.27 3.22 -15.79
N TYR A 129 -17.40 2.38 -16.36
CA TYR A 129 -16.64 2.70 -17.56
C TYR A 129 -17.56 2.91 -18.77
N GLY A 130 -18.52 2.01 -19.01
CA GLY A 130 -19.47 2.11 -20.13
C GLY A 130 -20.35 3.36 -20.07
N ASN A 131 -20.75 3.79 -18.87
CA ASN A 131 -21.52 5.02 -18.69
C ASN A 131 -20.67 6.29 -18.85
N SER A 132 -19.37 6.23 -18.58
CA SER A 132 -18.45 7.38 -18.73
C SER A 132 -18.15 7.75 -20.18
N GLY A 133 -18.39 6.84 -21.14
CA GLY A 133 -18.22 7.08 -22.58
C GLY A 133 -19.44 7.69 -23.28
N SER A 134 -20.50 8.04 -22.54
CA SER A 134 -21.78 8.54 -23.08
C SER A 134 -22.04 10.02 -22.77
N SER A 135 -21.00 10.83 -22.57
CA SER A 135 -21.11 12.30 -22.36
C SER A 135 -20.18 13.06 -23.29
#